data_AF-A0A2M7S5N8-F1
#
_entry.id   AF-A0A2M7S5N8-F1
#
_cell.length_a   1.000
_cell.length_b   1.000
_cell.length_c   1.000
_cell.angle_alpha   90.00
_cell.angle_beta   90.00
_cell.angle_gamma   90.00
#
_symmetry.space_group_name_H-M   'P 1'
#
loop_
_entity.id
_entity.type
_entity.pdbx_description
1 polymer ?
#
loop_
_entity_poly.entity_id
_entity_poly.type
_entity_poly.pdbx_seq_one_letter_code
_entity_poly.pdbx_strand_id
1 'polypeptide(L)'
;MNKSLRIIKNNGIAISVAVLLVISFLFFSYTLPAQENIAPKTAAEAISLARNTGRYLFLLFYKDKDGSFNTMKGTIEEFEKESSKKIMIYRASTANEQEKDVATKYGILKAPLPIVLSLAPNGAVTGGFPKEVSKQQLAGCLVPELTTRILKPLQEGKIVLVLLQNKNTKYNMESAKAAGDFSDEPQLKGYVEIIMADPGDAKNKEFISQIKLDENKNEAAVVFLVPPGTIAGVFSGKVTKETLFGALAACSSGGGCGSGGCK
;
A
#
# COMPACT_ATOMS: atom_id res chain seq x y z
N MET A 1 -31.14 38.60 -64.57
CA MET A 1 -31.66 39.85 -63.96
C MET A 1 -32.53 39.50 -62.75
N ASN A 2 -32.07 39.92 -61.57
CA ASN A 2 -32.80 40.30 -60.35
C ASN A 2 -34.26 39.83 -60.11
N LYS A 3 -34.45 39.10 -58.99
CA LYS A 3 -35.28 39.45 -57.80
C LYS A 3 -35.61 38.16 -57.03
N SER A 4 -34.91 37.81 -55.96
CA SER A 4 -35.07 38.28 -54.57
C SER A 4 -36.50 38.24 -53.99
N LEU A 5 -36.66 37.32 -53.03
CA LEU A 5 -37.40 37.40 -51.77
C LEU A 5 -38.91 37.67 -51.81
N ARG A 6 -39.68 36.86 -51.06
CA ARG A 6 -40.21 37.33 -49.77
C ARG A 6 -40.84 36.22 -48.93
N ILE A 7 -40.26 36.09 -47.74
CA ILE A 7 -40.86 35.53 -46.54
C ILE A 7 -42.08 36.39 -46.17
N ILE A 8 -43.21 35.75 -45.93
CA ILE A 8 -44.35 36.36 -45.23
C ILE A 8 -44.41 35.71 -43.85
N LYS A 9 -44.13 36.49 -42.82
CA LYS A 9 -44.56 36.22 -41.44
C LYS A 9 -45.99 36.74 -41.30
N ASN A 10 -46.92 35.92 -40.81
CA ASN A 10 -47.94 36.47 -39.93
C ASN A 10 -48.53 35.41 -38.99
N ASN A 11 -48.84 35.88 -37.78
CA ASN A 11 -49.32 35.15 -36.62
C ASN A 11 -50.70 34.50 -36.86
N GLY A 12 -50.90 33.30 -36.32
CA GLY A 12 -52.22 32.66 -36.26
C GLY A 12 -52.14 31.22 -35.78
N ILE A 13 -52.71 30.98 -34.61
CA ILE A 13 -52.81 29.69 -33.92
C ILE A 13 -53.55 28.66 -34.78
N ALA A 14 -52.98 27.47 -35.00
CA ALA A 14 -53.72 26.23 -35.16
C ALA A 14 -52.80 25.01 -35.04
N ILE A 15 -53.24 24.09 -34.19
CA ILE A 15 -52.60 22.86 -33.73
C ILE A 15 -52.58 21.79 -34.84
N SER A 16 -51.46 21.08 -35.00
CA SER A 16 -51.48 19.68 -35.42
C SER A 16 -50.22 18.94 -34.99
N VAL A 17 -50.37 18.28 -33.84
CA VAL A 17 -49.92 16.90 -33.56
C VAL A 17 -48.81 16.37 -34.47
N ALA A 18 -47.59 16.28 -33.96
CA ALA A 18 -46.80 15.04 -33.97
C ALA A 18 -45.44 15.22 -33.29
N VAL A 19 -45.10 14.24 -32.44
CA VAL A 19 -43.77 13.93 -31.91
C VAL A 19 -43.27 14.83 -30.76
N LEU A 20 -43.95 14.68 -29.62
CA LEU A 20 -43.35 14.88 -28.31
C LEU A 20 -42.38 13.71 -28.04
N LEU A 21 -41.11 13.83 -28.44
CA LEU A 21 -40.07 12.88 -28.04
C LEU A 21 -39.58 13.30 -26.64
N VAL A 22 -40.33 12.84 -25.64
CA VAL A 22 -39.96 12.91 -24.22
C VAL A 22 -38.71 12.05 -24.04
N ILE A 23 -37.53 12.67 -23.96
CA ILE A 23 -36.34 12.03 -23.40
C ILE A 23 -36.57 11.95 -21.90
N SER A 24 -37.31 10.91 -21.50
CA SER A 24 -37.35 10.47 -20.11
C SER A 24 -35.98 9.89 -19.81
N PHE A 25 -35.09 10.72 -19.26
CA PHE A 25 -33.87 10.26 -18.61
C PHE A 25 -34.31 9.37 -17.45
N LEU A 26 -34.42 8.07 -17.72
CA LEU A 26 -34.45 7.05 -16.69
C LEU A 26 -33.17 7.22 -15.88
N PHE A 27 -33.28 7.89 -14.74
CA PHE A 27 -32.38 7.68 -13.62
C PHE A 27 -32.54 6.22 -13.20
N PHE A 28 -31.88 5.34 -13.93
CA PHE A 28 -31.64 3.98 -13.50
C PHE A 28 -30.71 4.12 -12.30
N SER A 29 -31.31 4.24 -11.12
CA SER A 29 -30.63 4.09 -9.85
C SER A 29 -29.96 2.72 -9.90
N TYR A 30 -28.68 2.68 -10.27
CA TYR A 30 -27.85 1.51 -10.04
C TYR A 30 -27.75 1.38 -8.52
N THR A 31 -28.72 0.68 -7.94
CA THR A 31 -28.59 0.15 -6.59
C THR A 31 -27.46 -0.85 -6.69
N LEU A 32 -26.25 -0.42 -6.31
CA LEU A 32 -25.15 -1.34 -6.06
C LEU A 32 -25.74 -2.43 -5.15
N PRO A 33 -25.68 -3.72 -5.54
CA PRO A 33 -26.14 -4.77 -4.66
C PRO A 33 -25.42 -4.59 -3.33
N ALA A 34 -26.20 -4.48 -2.25
CA ALA A 34 -25.66 -4.42 -0.91
C ALA A 34 -24.73 -5.62 -0.77
N GLN A 35 -23.43 -5.35 -0.64
CA GLN A 35 -22.43 -6.39 -0.49
C GLN A 35 -22.77 -7.13 0.81
N GLU A 36 -23.34 -8.32 0.67
CA GLU A 36 -23.70 -9.17 1.79
C GLU A 36 -22.43 -9.34 2.62
N ASN A 37 -22.48 -8.90 3.88
CA ASN A 37 -21.35 -8.87 4.81
C ASN A 37 -21.09 -10.31 5.28
N ILE A 38 -20.66 -11.18 4.37
CA ILE A 38 -20.35 -12.57 4.65
C ILE A 38 -19.03 -12.56 5.42
N ALA A 39 -19.10 -12.93 6.70
CA ALA A 39 -17.92 -13.09 7.52
C ALA A 39 -16.97 -14.12 6.85
N PRO A 40 -15.66 -13.82 6.76
CA PRO A 40 -14.72 -14.71 6.09
C PRO A 40 -14.64 -16.04 6.85
N LYS A 41 -14.60 -17.15 6.11
CA LYS A 41 -14.55 -18.50 6.65
C LYS A 41 -13.12 -19.02 6.78
N THR A 42 -12.20 -18.51 5.97
CA THR A 42 -10.77 -18.88 5.97
C THR A 42 -9.87 -17.64 6.12
N ALA A 43 -8.60 -17.82 6.49
CA ALA A 43 -7.65 -16.69 6.52
C ALA A 43 -7.43 -16.11 5.11
N ALA A 44 -7.49 -16.93 4.06
CA ALA A 44 -7.37 -16.46 2.67
C ALA A 44 -8.52 -15.52 2.28
N GLU A 45 -9.76 -15.86 2.67
CA GLU A 45 -10.93 -15.00 2.51
C GLU A 45 -10.81 -13.73 3.36
N ALA A 46 -10.33 -13.85 4.60
CA ALA A 46 -10.14 -12.70 5.48
C ALA A 46 -9.12 -11.70 4.91
N ILE A 47 -7.99 -12.19 4.37
CA ILE A 47 -6.98 -11.38 3.66
C ILE A 47 -7.62 -10.66 2.48
N SER A 48 -8.39 -11.39 1.67
CA SER A 48 -9.05 -10.82 0.49
C SER A 48 -10.06 -9.74 0.87
N LEU A 49 -10.87 -9.98 1.90
CA LEU A 49 -11.87 -9.03 2.39
C LEU A 49 -11.22 -7.79 3.00
N ALA A 50 -10.15 -7.93 3.79
CA ALA A 50 -9.41 -6.81 4.36
C ALA A 50 -8.84 -5.91 3.28
N ARG A 51 -8.19 -6.49 2.27
CA ARG A 51 -7.72 -5.77 1.08
C ARG A 51 -8.85 -5.02 0.37
N ASN A 52 -9.96 -5.71 0.09
CA ASN A 52 -11.08 -5.12 -0.65
C ASN A 52 -11.80 -4.02 0.14
N THR A 53 -11.73 -4.06 1.48
CA THR A 53 -12.34 -3.06 2.36
C THR A 53 -11.35 -1.99 2.84
N GLY A 54 -10.09 -2.03 2.39
CA GLY A 54 -9.07 -1.05 2.78
C GLY A 54 -8.68 -1.11 4.26
N ARG A 55 -8.88 -2.26 4.93
CA ARG A 55 -8.64 -2.43 6.36
C ARG A 55 -7.37 -3.23 6.63
N TYR A 56 -6.73 -2.93 7.75
CA TYR A 56 -5.68 -3.77 8.32
C TYR A 56 -6.29 -5.08 8.84
N LEU A 57 -5.58 -6.19 8.69
CA LEU A 57 -6.01 -7.49 9.20
C LEU A 57 -5.04 -7.98 10.27
N PHE A 58 -5.57 -8.28 11.45
CA PHE A 58 -4.85 -8.98 12.51
C PHE A 58 -5.28 -10.45 12.50
N LEU A 59 -4.38 -11.32 12.02
CA LEU A 59 -4.54 -12.76 12.01
C LEU A 59 -3.97 -13.36 13.29
N LEU A 60 -4.84 -13.86 14.18
CA LEU A 60 -4.44 -14.61 15.35
C LEU A 60 -4.38 -16.11 15.00
N PHE A 61 -3.18 -16.63 14.80
CA PHE A 61 -2.93 -18.05 14.62
C PHE A 61 -2.73 -18.75 15.96
N TYR A 62 -3.33 -19.92 16.12
CA TYR A 62 -3.23 -20.71 17.35
C TYR A 62 -3.24 -22.21 17.06
N LYS A 63 -2.77 -23.00 18.03
CA LYS A 63 -2.92 -24.46 18.04
C LYS A 63 -3.97 -24.84 19.08
N ASP A 64 -3.72 -24.42 20.32
CA ASP A 64 -4.58 -24.62 21.47
C ASP A 64 -5.16 -23.28 21.96
N LYS A 65 -6.29 -23.32 22.67
CA LYS A 65 -6.96 -22.13 23.24
C LYS A 65 -6.57 -21.94 24.70
N ASP A 66 -5.28 -21.89 24.96
CA ASP A 66 -4.69 -21.77 26.29
C ASP A 66 -4.79 -20.35 26.88
N GLY A 67 -4.17 -20.12 28.04
CA GLY A 67 -4.14 -18.80 28.69
C GLY A 67 -3.56 -17.70 27.78
N SER A 68 -2.44 -17.97 27.11
CA SER A 68 -1.81 -17.03 26.17
C SER A 68 -2.74 -16.67 25.01
N PHE A 69 -3.45 -17.67 24.44
CA PHE A 69 -4.43 -17.42 23.38
C PHE A 69 -5.55 -16.49 23.86
N ASN A 70 -6.13 -16.78 25.03
CA ASN A 70 -7.25 -15.99 25.56
C ASN A 70 -6.82 -14.56 25.89
N THR A 71 -5.62 -14.37 26.44
CA THR A 71 -5.05 -13.03 26.70
C THR A 71 -4.87 -12.26 25.40
N MET A 72 -4.17 -12.81 24.41
CA MET A 72 -3.95 -12.13 23.12
C MET A 72 -5.26 -11.83 22.41
N LYS A 73 -6.19 -12.80 22.38
CA LYS A 73 -7.53 -12.61 21.81
C LYS A 73 -8.24 -11.42 22.46
N GLY A 74 -8.24 -11.34 23.78
CA GLY A 74 -8.84 -10.23 24.52
C GLY A 74 -8.23 -8.89 24.14
N THR A 75 -6.90 -8.79 24.10
CA THR A 75 -6.20 -7.55 23.75
C THR A 75 -6.55 -7.06 22.34
N ILE A 76 -6.58 -7.94 21.34
CA ILE A 76 -6.90 -7.53 19.96
C ILE A 76 -8.39 -7.20 19.82
N GLU A 77 -9.29 -7.97 20.45
CA GLU A 77 -10.74 -7.68 20.45
C GLU A 77 -11.05 -6.31 21.07
N GLU A 78 -10.35 -5.94 22.14
CA GLU A 78 -10.46 -4.58 22.71
C GLU A 78 -9.94 -3.51 21.75
N PHE A 79 -8.80 -3.75 21.10
CA PHE A 79 -8.26 -2.82 20.12
C PHE A 79 -9.18 -2.65 18.89
N GLU A 80 -9.88 -3.70 18.46
CA GLU A 80 -10.89 -3.62 17.39
C GLU A 80 -12.08 -2.78 17.79
N LYS A 81 -12.55 -2.83 19.05
CA LYS A 81 -13.62 -1.94 19.52
C LYS A 81 -13.23 -0.46 19.38
N GLU A 82 -11.96 -0.15 19.62
CA GLU A 82 -11.40 1.22 19.51
C GLU A 82 -11.15 1.65 18.05
N SER A 83 -10.92 0.69 17.14
CA SER A 83 -10.44 0.94 15.76
C SER A 83 -11.20 0.20 14.65
N SER A 84 -12.45 -0.18 14.87
CA SER A 84 -13.24 -1.09 14.02
C SER A 84 -13.36 -0.68 12.55
N LYS A 85 -13.32 0.61 12.26
CA LYS A 85 -13.34 1.13 10.87
C LYS A 85 -12.02 0.90 10.13
N LYS A 86 -10.91 0.73 10.84
CA LYS A 86 -9.55 0.62 10.29
C LYS A 86 -9.05 -0.82 10.26
N ILE A 87 -9.60 -1.68 11.11
CA ILE A 87 -9.05 -3.03 11.33
C ILE A 87 -10.10 -4.12 11.20
N MET A 88 -9.61 -5.34 11.02
CA MET A 88 -10.34 -6.61 11.07
C MET A 88 -9.53 -7.60 11.88
N ILE A 89 -10.23 -8.50 12.59
CA ILE A 89 -9.61 -9.67 13.20
C ILE A 89 -10.09 -10.93 12.51
N TYR A 90 -9.19 -11.86 12.25
CA TYR A 90 -9.56 -13.24 11.94
C TYR A 90 -8.69 -14.21 12.76
N ARG A 91 -9.29 -15.34 13.16
CA ARG A 91 -8.64 -16.34 14.02
C ARG A 91 -8.51 -17.63 13.25
N ALA A 92 -7.28 -18.10 13.09
CA ALA A 92 -6.97 -19.28 12.31
C ALA A 92 -6.38 -20.37 13.21
N SER A 93 -7.01 -21.54 13.25
CA SER A 93 -6.39 -22.70 13.88
C SER A 93 -5.39 -23.33 12.92
N THR A 94 -4.15 -23.53 13.36
CA THR A 94 -3.11 -24.25 12.61
C THR A 94 -3.40 -25.73 12.44
N ALA A 95 -4.38 -26.28 13.18
CA ALA A 95 -4.88 -27.63 12.99
C ALA A 95 -5.94 -27.74 11.88
N ASN A 96 -6.50 -26.61 11.41
CA ASN A 96 -7.45 -26.61 10.30
C ASN A 96 -6.70 -26.67 8.97
N GLU A 97 -7.02 -27.67 8.13
CA GLU A 97 -6.40 -27.87 6.82
C GLU A 97 -6.54 -26.64 5.91
N GLN A 98 -7.68 -25.95 5.98
CA GLN A 98 -7.97 -24.77 5.15
C GLN A 98 -7.05 -23.58 5.46
N GLU A 99 -6.37 -23.59 6.61
CA GLU A 99 -5.46 -22.52 7.03
C GLU A 99 -3.99 -22.82 6.71
N LYS A 100 -3.66 -24.05 6.29
CA LYS A 100 -2.27 -24.49 6.13
C LYS A 100 -1.51 -23.70 5.08
N ASP A 101 -2.11 -23.37 3.95
CA ASP A 101 -1.44 -22.64 2.88
C ASP A 101 -1.02 -21.24 3.36
N VAL A 102 -1.93 -20.54 4.05
CA VAL A 102 -1.66 -19.22 4.61
C VAL A 102 -0.63 -19.32 5.74
N ALA A 103 -0.79 -20.30 6.65
CA ALA A 103 0.15 -20.51 7.74
C ALA A 103 1.57 -20.86 7.22
N THR A 104 1.66 -21.62 6.14
CA THR A 104 2.94 -21.97 5.49
C THR A 104 3.56 -20.74 4.83
N LYS A 105 2.76 -19.99 4.05
CA LYS A 105 3.21 -18.79 3.33
C LYS A 105 3.85 -17.75 4.27
N TYR A 106 3.27 -17.55 5.45
CA TYR A 106 3.78 -16.60 6.43
C TYR A 106 4.72 -17.22 7.48
N GLY A 107 5.14 -18.48 7.30
CA GLY A 107 6.08 -19.15 8.21
C GLY A 107 5.54 -19.45 9.60
N ILE A 108 4.22 -19.37 9.80
CA ILE A 108 3.54 -19.55 11.09
C ILE A 108 3.78 -20.95 11.66
N LEU A 109 3.87 -21.98 10.80
CA LEU A 109 4.10 -23.36 11.24
C LEU A 109 5.43 -23.58 11.97
N LYS A 110 6.38 -22.64 11.84
CA LYS A 110 7.69 -22.67 12.50
C LYS A 110 7.80 -21.67 13.66
N ALA A 111 6.75 -20.89 13.92
CA ALA A 111 6.76 -19.83 14.92
C ALA A 111 6.17 -20.32 16.27
N PRO A 112 6.54 -19.71 17.41
CA PRO A 112 5.87 -19.95 18.67
C PRO A 112 4.39 -19.51 18.61
N LEU A 113 3.47 -20.42 18.97
CA LEU A 113 2.02 -20.17 18.97
C LEU A 113 1.49 -19.93 20.39
N PRO A 114 0.43 -19.12 20.59
CA PRO A 114 -0.26 -18.32 19.56
C PRO A 114 0.58 -17.17 19.01
N ILE A 115 0.26 -16.68 17.83
CA ILE A 115 0.94 -15.55 17.18
C ILE A 115 -0.08 -14.64 16.49
N VAL A 116 0.14 -13.33 16.59
CA VAL A 116 -0.61 -12.33 15.83
C VAL A 116 0.24 -11.85 14.67
N LEU A 117 -0.27 -11.98 13.46
CA LEU A 117 0.31 -11.38 12.27
C LEU A 117 -0.55 -10.19 11.84
N SER A 118 0.05 -9.01 11.69
CA SER A 118 -0.63 -7.82 11.17
C SER A 118 -0.32 -7.63 9.70
N LEU A 119 -1.36 -7.45 8.89
CA LEU A 119 -1.30 -7.21 7.46
C LEU A 119 -1.94 -5.86 7.13
N ALA A 120 -1.23 -5.04 6.36
CA ALA A 120 -1.76 -3.84 5.74
C ALA A 120 -2.75 -4.19 4.61
N PRO A 121 -3.59 -3.23 4.16
CA PRO A 121 -4.54 -3.47 3.07
C PRO A 121 -3.91 -3.95 1.76
N ASN A 122 -2.66 -3.56 1.47
CA ASN A 122 -1.92 -4.04 0.31
C ASN A 122 -1.26 -5.42 0.51
N GLY A 123 -1.48 -6.05 1.66
CA GLY A 123 -0.91 -7.36 2.03
C GLY A 123 0.53 -7.30 2.54
N ALA A 124 1.09 -6.12 2.82
CA ALA A 124 2.37 -6.02 3.51
C ALA A 124 2.22 -6.49 4.97
N VAL A 125 3.15 -7.30 5.46
CA VAL A 125 3.25 -7.63 6.88
C VAL A 125 3.77 -6.40 7.63
N THR A 126 3.04 -5.90 8.61
CA THR A 126 3.44 -4.72 9.41
C THR A 126 3.74 -5.06 10.87
N GLY A 127 3.57 -6.31 11.27
CA GLY A 127 3.97 -6.81 12.58
C GLY A 127 3.73 -8.30 12.76
N GLY A 128 4.49 -8.90 13.68
CA GLY A 128 4.37 -10.30 14.08
C GLY A 128 4.69 -10.42 15.56
N PHE A 129 3.75 -10.93 16.35
CA PHE A 129 3.83 -10.94 17.81
C PHE A 129 3.55 -12.35 18.34
N PRO A 130 4.60 -13.16 18.59
CA PRO A 130 4.43 -14.48 19.19
C PRO A 130 4.14 -14.34 20.69
N LYS A 131 3.25 -15.20 21.21
CA LYS A 131 2.88 -15.40 22.62
C LYS A 131 2.18 -14.24 23.34
N GLU A 132 2.51 -13.00 23.02
CA GLU A 132 1.96 -11.80 23.65
C GLU A 132 1.93 -10.62 22.69
N VAL A 133 1.02 -9.67 22.94
CA VAL A 133 0.93 -8.40 22.21
C VAL A 133 0.24 -7.35 23.08
N SER A 134 0.65 -6.09 22.97
CA SER A 134 0.02 -4.94 23.63
C SER A 134 -0.78 -4.07 22.65
N LYS A 135 -1.72 -3.26 23.14
CA LYS A 135 -2.46 -2.30 22.30
C LYS A 135 -1.54 -1.30 21.61
N GLN A 136 -0.46 -0.88 22.28
CA GLN A 136 0.54 0.04 21.72
C GLN A 136 1.27 -0.60 20.53
N GLN A 137 1.62 -1.89 20.64
CA GLN A 137 2.21 -2.65 19.53
C GLN A 137 1.22 -2.79 18.36
N LEU A 138 -0.05 -3.09 18.63
CA LEU A 138 -1.09 -3.17 17.58
C LEU A 138 -1.29 -1.82 16.88
N ALA A 139 -1.29 -0.71 17.63
CA ALA A 139 -1.37 0.63 17.07
C ALA A 139 -0.15 0.95 16.18
N GLY A 140 1.05 0.53 16.58
CA GLY A 140 2.27 0.68 15.80
C GLY A 140 2.27 -0.07 14.46
N CYS A 141 1.42 -1.09 14.28
CA CYS A 141 1.26 -1.77 13.00
C CYS A 141 0.44 -0.99 11.97
N LEU A 142 -0.28 0.06 12.39
CA LEU A 142 -1.10 0.90 11.51
C LEU A 142 -0.21 1.98 10.86
N VAL A 143 0.69 1.56 10.00
CA VAL A 143 1.70 2.43 9.38
C VAL A 143 1.11 3.31 8.26
N PRO A 144 1.76 4.44 7.90
CA PRO A 144 1.37 5.27 6.78
C PRO A 144 1.36 4.54 5.43
N GLU A 145 0.58 5.05 4.47
CA GLU A 145 0.42 4.44 3.15
C GLU A 145 1.75 4.25 2.42
N LEU A 146 2.62 5.27 2.43
CA LEU A 146 3.96 5.19 1.83
C LEU A 146 4.77 4.03 2.41
N THR A 147 4.74 3.85 3.73
CA THR A 147 5.42 2.74 4.42
C THR A 147 4.89 1.40 3.94
N THR A 148 3.57 1.23 3.79
CA THR A 148 3.02 -0.04 3.27
C THR A 148 3.44 -0.29 1.82
N ARG A 149 3.47 0.74 0.98
CA ARG A 149 3.91 0.67 -0.43
C ARG A 149 5.39 0.29 -0.54
N ILE A 150 6.22 0.69 0.42
CA ILE A 150 7.64 0.32 0.51
C ILE A 150 7.80 -1.11 1.04
N LEU A 151 7.10 -1.48 2.12
CA LEU A 151 7.26 -2.77 2.78
C LEU A 151 6.88 -3.95 1.87
N LYS A 152 5.79 -3.82 1.11
CA LYS A 152 5.29 -4.90 0.26
C LYS A 152 6.32 -5.44 -0.74
N PRO A 153 6.91 -4.62 -1.64
CA PRO A 153 7.95 -5.07 -2.57
C PRO A 153 9.21 -5.56 -1.85
N LEU A 154 9.62 -4.95 -0.73
CA LEU A 154 10.78 -5.44 0.05
C LEU A 154 10.56 -6.87 0.57
N GLN A 155 9.35 -7.17 1.05
CA GLN A 155 8.96 -8.51 1.50
C GLN A 155 8.84 -9.52 0.35
N GLU A 156 8.70 -9.04 -0.89
CA GLU A 156 8.76 -9.85 -2.12
C GLU A 156 10.19 -10.01 -2.64
N GLY A 157 11.19 -9.49 -1.92
CA GLY A 157 12.60 -9.58 -2.29
C GLY A 157 13.02 -8.58 -3.35
N LYS A 158 12.25 -7.50 -3.58
CA LYS A 158 12.59 -6.43 -4.52
C LYS A 158 13.39 -5.32 -3.85
N ILE A 159 14.29 -4.72 -4.62
CA ILE A 159 14.88 -3.40 -4.35
C ILE A 159 13.79 -2.34 -4.51
N VAL A 160 13.78 -1.34 -3.63
CA VAL A 160 12.84 -0.22 -3.71
C VAL A 160 13.61 1.09 -3.87
N LEU A 161 13.25 1.85 -4.89
CA LEU A 161 13.72 3.22 -5.09
C LEU A 161 12.56 4.19 -4.80
N VAL A 162 12.63 4.90 -3.68
CA VAL A 162 11.63 5.93 -3.36
C VAL A 162 12.10 7.27 -3.93
N LEU A 163 11.41 7.75 -4.95
CA LEU A 163 11.61 9.07 -5.53
C LEU A 163 10.79 10.10 -4.76
N LEU A 164 11.47 10.84 -3.88
CA LEU A 164 10.91 11.97 -3.14
C LEU A 164 11.05 13.24 -3.99
N GLN A 165 9.99 13.59 -4.71
CA GLN A 165 9.99 14.73 -5.64
C GLN A 165 8.57 15.25 -5.89
N ASN A 166 8.47 16.55 -6.23
CA ASN A 166 7.24 17.21 -6.63
C ASN A 166 7.55 18.36 -7.60
N LYS A 167 6.55 19.15 -8.01
CA LYS A 167 6.75 20.28 -8.94
C LYS A 167 7.72 21.38 -8.47
N ASN A 168 8.03 21.43 -7.17
CA ASN A 168 8.90 22.44 -6.56
C ASN A 168 10.34 21.93 -6.36
N THR A 169 10.60 20.64 -6.55
CA THR A 169 11.94 20.07 -6.42
C THR A 169 12.73 20.20 -7.72
N LYS A 170 14.04 20.43 -7.60
CA LYS A 170 15.00 20.41 -8.71
C LYS A 170 15.46 18.98 -9.01
N TYR A 171 15.94 18.74 -10.23
CA TYR A 171 16.53 17.46 -10.67
C TYR A 171 15.57 16.26 -10.72
N ASN A 172 14.27 16.51 -10.83
CA ASN A 172 13.27 15.44 -10.87
C ASN A 172 13.46 14.50 -12.05
N MET A 173 13.73 15.07 -13.23
CA MET A 173 13.86 14.31 -14.47
C MET A 173 15.11 13.45 -14.43
N GLU A 174 16.22 13.98 -13.93
CA GLU A 174 17.48 13.27 -13.78
C GLU A 174 17.35 12.13 -12.77
N SER A 175 16.75 12.38 -11.61
CA SER A 175 16.54 11.36 -10.58
C SER A 175 15.60 10.25 -11.04
N ALA A 176 14.50 10.60 -11.71
CA ALA A 176 13.57 9.64 -12.29
C ALA A 176 14.23 8.82 -13.41
N LYS A 177 15.02 9.47 -14.27
CA LYS A 177 15.77 8.77 -15.32
C LYS A 177 16.79 7.81 -14.74
N ALA A 178 17.55 8.21 -13.72
CA ALA A 178 18.53 7.34 -13.07
C ALA A 178 17.87 6.09 -12.46
N ALA A 179 16.73 6.24 -11.79
CA ALA A 179 15.98 5.12 -11.25
C ALA A 179 15.39 4.21 -12.33
N GLY A 180 14.85 4.79 -13.42
CA GLY A 180 14.36 4.06 -14.57
C GLY A 180 15.47 3.25 -15.25
N ASP A 181 16.57 3.91 -15.60
CA ASP A 181 17.73 3.28 -16.23
C ASP A 181 18.32 2.16 -15.33
N PHE A 182 18.31 2.34 -14.01
CA PHE A 182 18.74 1.30 -13.06
C PHE A 182 17.77 0.11 -13.05
N SER A 183 16.46 0.36 -13.06
CA SER A 183 15.43 -0.69 -13.09
C SER A 183 15.39 -1.46 -14.41
N ASP A 184 15.82 -0.85 -15.51
CA ASP A 184 15.83 -1.44 -16.86
C ASP A 184 17.03 -2.35 -17.11
N GLU A 185 17.99 -2.40 -16.18
CA GLU A 185 19.17 -3.25 -16.29
C GLU A 185 18.75 -4.73 -16.35
N PRO A 186 19.25 -5.51 -17.33
CA PRO A 186 18.76 -6.86 -17.58
C PRO A 186 18.77 -7.77 -16.34
N GLN A 187 19.77 -7.61 -15.47
CA GLN A 187 19.94 -8.38 -14.23
C GLN A 187 18.99 -7.96 -13.09
N LEU A 188 18.36 -6.79 -13.20
CA LEU A 188 17.47 -6.20 -12.18
C LEU A 188 16.00 -6.20 -12.61
N LYS A 189 15.71 -6.64 -13.85
CA LYS A 189 14.36 -6.64 -14.40
C LYS A 189 13.41 -7.48 -13.54
N GLY A 190 12.34 -6.84 -13.05
CA GLY A 190 11.35 -7.47 -12.16
C GLY A 190 11.74 -7.50 -10.67
N TYR A 191 12.97 -7.08 -10.33
CA TYR A 191 13.50 -7.02 -8.97
C TYR A 191 13.61 -5.59 -8.41
N VAL A 192 13.20 -4.57 -9.16
CA VAL A 192 13.19 -3.17 -8.72
C VAL A 192 11.76 -2.63 -8.76
N GLU A 193 11.36 -1.95 -7.69
CA GLU A 193 10.10 -1.21 -7.60
C GLU A 193 10.42 0.28 -7.39
N ILE A 194 9.92 1.14 -8.29
CA ILE A 194 10.07 2.59 -8.17
C ILE A 194 8.80 3.18 -7.57
N ILE A 195 8.95 3.89 -6.45
CA ILE A 195 7.84 4.49 -5.71
C ILE A 195 8.00 6.00 -5.71
N MET A 196 7.06 6.71 -6.35
CA MET A 196 7.00 8.17 -6.24
C MET A 196 6.24 8.60 -4.97
N ALA A 197 6.78 9.59 -4.28
CA ALA A 197 6.15 10.24 -3.14
C ALA A 197 6.47 11.74 -3.10
N ASP A 198 5.50 12.55 -2.68
CA ASP A 198 5.65 14.00 -2.55
C ASP A 198 6.30 14.33 -1.19
N PRO A 199 7.48 15.00 -1.17
CA PRO A 199 8.11 15.41 0.09
C PRO A 199 7.33 16.49 0.85
N GLY A 200 6.41 17.20 0.19
CA GLY A 200 5.52 18.19 0.80
C GLY A 200 4.21 17.63 1.36
N ASP A 201 3.89 16.34 1.10
CA ASP A 201 2.69 15.72 1.67
C ASP A 201 2.93 15.39 3.15
N ALA A 202 2.04 15.91 4.02
CA ALA A 202 2.07 15.68 5.46
C ALA A 202 2.08 14.18 5.83
N LYS A 203 1.50 13.31 5.00
CA LYS A 203 1.48 11.86 5.22
C LYS A 203 2.86 11.20 5.12
N ASN A 204 3.81 11.85 4.45
CA ASN A 204 5.16 11.31 4.22
C ASN A 204 6.19 11.82 5.24
N LYS A 205 5.83 12.80 6.08
CA LYS A 205 6.74 13.46 7.03
C LYS A 205 7.44 12.49 7.97
N GLU A 206 6.73 11.50 8.48
CA GLU A 206 7.32 10.51 9.38
C GLU A 206 8.46 9.75 8.67
N PHE A 207 8.22 9.28 7.45
CA PHE A 207 9.23 8.60 6.65
C PHE A 207 10.42 9.52 6.32
N ILE A 208 10.15 10.76 5.92
CA ILE A 208 11.18 11.77 5.60
C ILE A 208 12.06 12.07 6.82
N SER A 209 11.46 12.19 7.99
CA SER A 209 12.17 12.37 9.25
C SER A 209 13.05 11.17 9.61
N GLN A 210 12.55 9.94 9.41
CA GLN A 210 13.30 8.71 9.68
C GLN A 210 14.56 8.58 8.81
N ILE A 211 14.49 8.97 7.54
CA ILE A 211 15.63 8.96 6.62
C ILE A 211 16.56 10.18 6.76
N LYS A 212 16.23 11.11 7.68
CA LYS A 212 16.97 12.35 7.95
C LYS A 212 17.19 13.21 6.70
N LEU A 213 16.22 13.24 5.79
CA LEU A 213 16.29 14.09 4.61
C LEU A 213 16.05 15.55 5.03
N ASP A 214 16.89 16.45 4.55
CA ASP A 214 16.75 17.89 4.82
C ASP A 214 15.61 18.48 3.97
N GLU A 215 14.46 18.72 4.61
CA GLU A 215 13.26 19.28 3.98
C GLU A 215 13.47 20.71 3.44
N ASN A 216 14.55 21.41 3.83
CA ASN A 216 14.84 22.75 3.34
C ASN A 216 15.51 22.75 1.97
N LYS A 217 15.95 21.58 1.49
CA LYS A 217 16.54 21.44 0.16
C LYS A 217 15.44 21.20 -0.87
N ASN A 218 15.23 22.18 -1.75
CA ASN A 218 14.33 22.07 -2.90
C ASN A 218 14.93 21.18 -4.01
N GLU A 219 15.36 19.98 -3.66
CA GLU A 219 15.97 19.00 -4.56
C GLU A 219 15.23 17.67 -4.45
N ALA A 220 15.12 16.96 -5.58
CA ALA A 220 14.64 15.59 -5.58
C ALA A 220 15.59 14.73 -4.76
N ALA A 221 15.04 13.69 -4.11
CA ALA A 221 15.84 12.68 -3.45
C ALA A 221 15.44 11.27 -3.88
N VAL A 222 16.43 10.39 -3.94
CA VAL A 222 16.25 8.95 -4.17
C VAL A 222 16.65 8.22 -2.90
N VAL A 223 15.70 7.56 -2.25
CA VAL A 223 15.97 6.62 -1.15
C VAL A 223 16.11 5.24 -1.75
N PHE A 224 17.28 4.63 -1.56
CA PHE A 224 17.55 3.27 -2.02
C PHE A 224 17.36 2.32 -0.85
N LEU A 225 16.38 1.42 -0.95
CA LEU A 225 16.17 0.34 0.00
C LEU A 225 16.41 -1.04 -0.65
N VAL A 226 17.11 -1.92 0.07
CA VAL A 226 17.32 -3.33 -0.29
C VAL A 226 16.61 -4.24 0.71
N PRO A 227 16.11 -5.42 0.29
CA PRO A 227 15.56 -6.40 1.21
C PRO A 227 16.57 -6.78 2.33
N PRO A 228 16.11 -6.99 3.58
CA PRO A 228 14.71 -7.00 4.04
C PRO A 228 14.15 -5.62 4.43
N GLY A 229 14.80 -4.52 4.04
CA GLY A 229 14.39 -3.14 4.36
C GLY A 229 15.52 -2.22 4.80
N THR A 230 16.76 -2.57 4.46
CA THR A 230 17.94 -1.75 4.76
C THR A 230 18.00 -0.58 3.81
N ILE A 231 18.27 0.62 4.33
CA ILE A 231 18.55 1.80 3.52
C ILE A 231 20.00 1.69 3.04
N ALA A 232 20.18 1.45 1.75
CA ALA A 232 21.47 1.45 1.06
C ALA A 232 22.02 2.87 0.86
N GLY A 233 21.13 3.87 0.79
CA GLY A 233 21.52 5.27 0.71
C GLY A 233 20.34 6.23 0.51
N VAL A 234 20.60 7.50 0.79
CA VAL A 234 19.69 8.63 0.52
C VAL A 234 20.46 9.64 -0.31
N PHE A 235 20.04 9.88 -1.54
CA PHE A 235 20.77 10.70 -2.50
C PHE A 235 19.92 11.90 -2.89
N SER A 236 20.36 13.11 -2.59
CA SER A 236 19.70 14.35 -3.01
C SER A 236 20.36 14.93 -4.25
N GLY A 237 19.58 15.65 -5.05
CA GLY A 237 20.08 16.40 -6.20
C GLY A 237 20.13 15.57 -7.48
N LYS A 238 21.16 15.79 -8.29
CA LYS A 238 21.35 15.10 -9.58
C LYS A 238 21.88 13.68 -9.37
N VAL A 239 20.99 12.75 -9.03
CA VAL A 239 21.32 11.33 -8.89
C VAL A 239 21.61 10.73 -10.26
N THR A 240 22.61 9.84 -10.34
CA THR A 240 22.95 9.09 -11.56
C THR A 240 22.82 7.59 -11.32
N LYS A 241 22.77 6.82 -12.40
CA LYS A 241 22.69 5.36 -12.35
C LYS A 241 23.91 4.75 -11.65
N GLU A 242 25.09 5.34 -11.86
CA GLU A 242 26.36 4.89 -11.27
C GLU A 242 26.34 5.03 -9.74
N THR A 243 25.74 6.11 -9.22
CA THR A 243 25.54 6.29 -7.78
C THR A 243 24.70 5.17 -7.17
N LEU A 244 23.62 4.75 -7.86
CA LEU A 244 22.77 3.65 -7.42
C LEU A 244 23.52 2.31 -7.45
N PHE A 245 24.26 2.02 -8.51
CA PHE A 245 25.08 0.81 -8.57
C PHE A 245 26.19 0.78 -7.51
N GLY A 246 26.82 1.92 -7.24
CA GLY A 246 27.79 2.05 -6.15
C GLY A 246 27.17 1.70 -4.80
N ALA A 247 25.95 2.18 -4.52
CA ALA A 247 25.22 1.86 -3.30
C ALA A 247 24.87 0.37 -3.18
N LEU A 248 24.42 -0.26 -4.28
CA LEU A 248 24.13 -1.69 -4.32
C LEU A 248 25.39 -2.54 -4.09
N ALA A 249 26.50 -2.16 -4.72
CA ALA A 249 27.78 -2.85 -4.56
C ALA A 249 28.27 -2.80 -3.10
N ALA A 250 28.20 -1.63 -2.46
CA ALA A 250 28.52 -1.45 -1.05
C ALA A 250 27.72 -2.42 -0.15
N CYS A 251 26.42 -2.57 -0.42
CA CYS A 251 25.57 -3.52 0.32
C CYS A 251 25.96 -4.99 0.12
N SER A 252 26.63 -5.31 -0.99
CA SER A 252 27.02 -6.68 -1.37
C SER A 252 28.43 -7.05 -0.92
N SER A 253 29.33 -6.07 -0.76
CA SER A 253 30.69 -6.26 -0.23
C SER A 253 30.77 -6.37 1.29
N GLY A 254 29.72 -5.94 2.00
CA GLY A 254 29.61 -6.01 3.45
C GLY A 254 29.17 -7.38 3.97
N GLY A 255 30.03 -8.40 3.82
CA GLY A 255 29.95 -9.62 4.63
C GLY A 255 30.25 -9.32 6.09
N GLY A 256 29.33 -8.69 6.81
CA GLY A 256 29.55 -8.29 8.19
C GLY A 256 28.32 -7.66 8.82
N CYS A 257 27.55 -8.47 9.55
CA CYS A 257 26.53 -7.99 10.47
C CYS A 257 27.19 -7.10 11.54
N GLY A 258 27.07 -5.78 11.41
CA GLY A 258 27.65 -4.79 12.32
C GLY A 258 26.88 -3.47 12.27
N SER A 259 26.50 -2.96 13.44
CA SER A 259 25.60 -1.82 13.65
C SER A 259 26.08 -0.54 12.96
N GLY A 260 25.41 -0.13 11.88
CA GLY A 260 25.54 1.22 11.32
C GLY A 260 25.51 1.31 9.79
N GLY A 261 24.44 0.81 9.17
CA GLY A 261 24.23 0.94 7.71
C GLY A 261 25.16 0.05 6.87
N CYS A 262 24.71 -0.28 5.66
CA CYS A 262 25.56 -0.92 4.67
C CYS A 262 26.78 -0.04 4.39
N LYS A 263 27.97 -0.57 4.66
CA LYS A 263 29.24 -0.09 4.12
C LYS A 263 29.68 -1.03 3.02
#